data_AF-A0A177JF19-F1
#
_entry.id   AF-A0A177JF19-F1
#
_cell.length_a   1.000
_cell.length_b   1.000
_cell.length_c   1.000
_cell.angle_alpha   90.00
_cell.angle_beta   90.00
_cell.angle_gamma   90.00
#
_symmetry.space_group_name_H-M   'P 1'
#
loop_
_entity.id
_entity.type
_entity.pdbx_description
1 polymer ?
#
loop_
_entity_poly.entity_id
_entity_poly.type
_entity_poly.pdbx_seq_one_letter_code
_entity_poly.pdbx_strand_id
1 'polypeptide(L)'
;MKSPELHILERIEALRAELARPVVVALDGGSGSGKSTIAARLAKLTDIALVTLDDFYQTQVPESEWPHKTVAERLNRVFEWDRVREAIEPLRKGEPAQWRAFDFMQGLGPDGTYSLKPTFPK
;
A
#
# COMPACT_ATOMS: atom_id res chain seq x y z
N MET A 1 -29.61 -1.93 -3.92
CA MET A 1 -28.28 -2.25 -4.47
C MET A 1 -27.33 -2.37 -3.30
N LYS A 2 -26.56 -3.48 -3.16
CA LYS A 2 -25.55 -3.58 -2.09
C LYS A 2 -24.46 -2.52 -2.34
N SER A 3 -23.90 -1.93 -1.29
CA SER A 3 -22.78 -1.00 -1.45
C SER A 3 -21.53 -1.75 -1.96
N PRO A 4 -20.60 -1.07 -2.67
CA PRO A 4 -19.42 -1.72 -3.24
C PRO A 4 -18.61 -2.53 -2.23
N GLU A 5 -18.44 -2.02 -1.00
CA GLU A 5 -17.73 -2.71 0.08
C GLU A 5 -18.39 -4.03 0.49
N LEU A 6 -19.72 -4.13 0.46
CA LEU A 6 -20.41 -5.38 0.80
C LEU A 6 -20.23 -6.44 -0.29
N HIS A 7 -20.20 -6.02 -1.56
CA HIS A 7 -19.92 -6.94 -2.66
C HIS A 7 -18.48 -7.48 -2.60
N ILE A 8 -17.51 -6.61 -2.28
CA ILE A 8 -16.11 -7.02 -2.10
C ILE A 8 -15.97 -7.95 -0.90
N LEU A 9 -16.62 -7.65 0.23
CA LEU A 9 -16.60 -8.48 1.43
C LEU A 9 -17.12 -9.89 1.15
N GLU A 10 -18.24 -10.01 0.44
CA GLU A 10 -18.79 -11.32 0.05
C GLU A 10 -17.78 -12.15 -0.75
N ARG A 11 -17.03 -11.51 -1.66
CA ARG A 11 -16.00 -12.21 -2.43
C ARG A 11 -14.80 -12.59 -1.57
N ILE A 12 -14.39 -11.75 -0.62
CA ILE A 12 -13.31 -12.04 0.33
C ILE A 12 -13.65 -13.25 1.19
N GLU A 13 -14.85 -13.28 1.78
CA GLU A 13 -15.27 -14.37 2.65
C GLU A 13 -15.43 -15.70 1.89
N ALA A 14 -15.92 -15.65 0.66
CA ALA A 14 -15.94 -16.83 -0.21
C ALA A 14 -14.53 -17.38 -0.48
N LEU A 15 -13.54 -16.52 -0.76
CA LEU A 15 -12.15 -16.93 -0.96
C LEU A 15 -11.51 -17.47 0.33
N ARG A 16 -11.81 -16.86 1.48
CA ARG A 16 -11.32 -17.31 2.80
C ARG A 16 -11.84 -18.70 3.16
N ALA A 17 -13.07 -19.04 2.78
CA ALA A 17 -13.64 -20.37 3.01
C ALA A 17 -12.92 -21.48 2.22
N GLU A 18 -12.31 -21.15 1.07
CA GLU A 18 -11.63 -22.10 0.20
C GLU A 18 -10.11 -22.20 0.47
N LEU A 19 -9.51 -21.15 1.03
CA LEU A 19 -8.06 -21.02 1.16
C LEU A 19 -7.60 -21.18 2.60
N ALA A 20 -6.68 -22.12 2.85
CA ALA A 20 -6.02 -22.30 4.15
C ALA A 20 -4.94 -21.23 4.44
N ARG A 21 -5.01 -20.05 3.80
CA ARG A 21 -4.03 -18.96 3.93
C ARG A 21 -4.72 -17.60 3.81
N PRO A 22 -4.14 -16.52 4.38
CA PRO A 22 -4.62 -15.16 4.17
C PRO A 22 -4.79 -14.80 2.70
N VAL A 23 -5.87 -14.07 2.40
CA VAL A 23 -6.19 -13.56 1.07
C VAL A 23 -5.64 -12.15 0.93
N VAL A 24 -4.82 -11.92 -0.10
CA VAL A 24 -4.32 -10.59 -0.45
C VAL A 24 -5.22 -10.00 -1.52
N VAL A 25 -5.76 -8.81 -1.26
CA VAL A 25 -6.68 -8.10 -2.16
C VAL A 25 -6.08 -6.75 -2.51
N ALA A 26 -5.87 -6.51 -3.81
CA ALA A 26 -5.45 -5.21 -4.32
C ALA A 26 -6.68 -4.38 -4.71
N LEU A 27 -6.73 -3.12 -4.27
CA LEU A 27 -7.71 -2.14 -4.72
C LEU A 27 -7.01 -1.13 -5.61
N ASP A 28 -7.28 -1.18 -6.91
CA ASP A 28 -6.67 -0.29 -7.91
C ASP A 28 -7.71 0.65 -8.56
N GLY A 29 -7.23 1.79 -9.03
CA GLY A 29 -8.06 2.83 -9.66
C GLY A 29 -7.46 4.24 -9.49
N GLY A 30 -7.93 5.18 -10.31
CA GLY A 30 -7.41 6.55 -10.32
C GLY A 30 -7.52 7.32 -8.99
N SER A 31 -6.81 8.43 -8.87
CA SER A 31 -6.95 9.33 -7.70
C SER A 31 -8.40 9.82 -7.57
N GLY A 32 -8.89 9.91 -6.33
CA GLY A 32 -10.28 10.33 -6.05
C GLY A 32 -11.38 9.29 -6.32
N SER A 33 -11.05 8.08 -6.80
CA SER A 33 -12.06 7.04 -7.11
C SER A 33 -12.73 6.38 -5.89
N GLY A 34 -12.27 6.69 -4.67
CA GLY A 34 -12.86 6.17 -3.43
C GLY A 34 -12.23 4.89 -2.86
N LYS A 35 -11.08 4.44 -3.37
CA LYS A 35 -10.36 3.23 -2.87
C LYS A 35 -10.14 3.25 -1.36
N SER A 36 -9.56 4.32 -0.84
CA SER A 36 -9.28 4.46 0.60
C SER A 36 -10.56 4.46 1.43
N THR A 37 -11.65 5.01 0.90
CA THR A 37 -12.98 4.95 1.54
C THR A 37 -13.50 3.52 1.62
N ILE A 38 -13.42 2.76 0.52
CA ILE A 38 -13.84 1.34 0.50
C ILE A 38 -12.97 0.51 1.44
N ALA A 39 -11.64 0.69 1.39
CA ALA A 39 -10.70 0.01 2.27
C ALA A 39 -10.99 0.25 3.76
N ALA A 40 -11.20 1.52 4.14
CA ALA A 40 -11.54 1.88 5.51
C ALA A 40 -12.90 1.34 5.97
N ARG A 41 -13.87 1.19 5.04
CA ARG A 41 -15.15 0.55 5.35
C ARG A 41 -15.00 -0.95 5.53
N LEU A 42 -14.26 -1.63 4.67
CA LEU A 42 -13.96 -3.06 4.81
C LEU A 42 -13.26 -3.35 6.15
N ALA A 43 -12.31 -2.52 6.57
CA ALA A 43 -11.62 -2.64 7.85
C ALA A 43 -12.53 -2.53 9.09
N LYS A 44 -13.72 -1.95 8.93
CA LYS A 44 -14.74 -1.88 9.99
C LYS A 44 -15.70 -3.07 9.97
N LEU A 45 -15.75 -3.82 8.88
CA LEU A 45 -16.70 -4.91 8.66
C LEU A 45 -16.10 -6.29 8.94
N THR A 46 -14.79 -6.46 8.76
CA THR A 46 -14.09 -7.72 9.00
C THR A 46 -12.64 -7.45 9.39
N ASP A 47 -11.99 -8.45 9.96
CA ASP A 47 -10.57 -8.37 10.32
C ASP A 47 -9.71 -8.34 9.05
N ILE A 48 -9.02 -7.22 8.80
CA ILE A 48 -8.09 -7.06 7.69
C ILE A 48 -6.87 -6.26 8.14
N ALA A 49 -5.70 -6.64 7.64
CA ALA A 49 -4.54 -5.76 7.62
C ALA A 49 -4.66 -4.81 6.41
N LEU A 50 -4.62 -3.50 6.66
CA LEU A 50 -4.64 -2.49 5.60
C LEU A 50 -3.21 -2.01 5.29
N VAL A 51 -2.74 -2.28 4.08
CA VAL A 51 -1.45 -1.83 3.56
C VAL A 51 -1.71 -0.76 2.50
N THR A 52 -1.34 0.50 2.79
CA THR A 52 -1.47 1.59 1.80
C THR A 52 -0.18 1.69 0.98
N LEU A 53 -0.31 1.70 -0.36
CA LEU A 53 0.86 1.72 -1.25
C LEU A 53 1.65 3.03 -1.12
N ASP A 54 0.98 4.11 -0.69
CA ASP A 54 1.57 5.42 -0.42
C ASP A 54 2.65 5.37 0.68
N ASP A 55 2.62 4.40 1.59
CA ASP A 55 3.66 4.22 2.61
C ASP A 55 5.01 3.79 2.00
N PHE A 56 5.00 3.31 0.76
CA PHE A 56 6.14 2.78 0.03
C PHE A 56 6.54 3.66 -1.15
N TYR A 57 6.09 4.93 -1.17
CA TYR A 57 6.59 5.90 -2.14
C TYR A 57 8.11 5.99 -2.06
N GLN A 58 8.74 6.26 -3.21
CA GLN A 58 10.17 6.17 -3.34
C GLN A 58 10.94 7.23 -2.54
N THR A 59 12.07 6.81 -1.98
CA THR A 59 12.97 7.60 -1.14
C THR A 59 14.42 7.56 -1.62
N GLN A 60 14.70 6.93 -2.76
CA GLN A 60 16.07 6.64 -3.23
C GLN A 60 16.51 7.47 -4.43
N VAL A 61 15.56 8.00 -5.20
CA VAL A 61 15.80 8.82 -6.38
C VAL A 61 15.71 10.28 -5.98
N PRO A 62 16.79 11.07 -6.12
CA PRO A 62 16.73 12.51 -5.93
C PRO A 62 15.73 13.17 -6.88
N GLU A 63 15.02 14.18 -6.42
CA GLU A 63 13.94 14.80 -7.20
C GLU A 63 14.45 15.38 -8.53
N SER A 64 15.70 15.86 -8.54
CA SER A 64 16.39 16.38 -9.73
C SER A 64 16.63 15.33 -10.81
N GLU A 65 16.61 14.04 -10.48
CA GLU A 65 16.84 12.95 -11.42
C GLU A 65 15.58 12.56 -12.21
N TRP A 66 14.38 12.89 -11.71
CA TRP A 66 13.13 12.50 -12.38
C TRP A 66 12.96 13.06 -13.79
N PRO A 67 13.26 14.34 -14.09
CA PRO A 67 13.15 14.88 -15.44
C PRO A 67 13.95 14.08 -16.48
N HIS A 68 15.05 13.44 -16.07
CA HIS A 68 15.94 12.68 -16.94
C HIS A 68 15.50 11.22 -17.17
N LYS A 69 14.45 10.76 -16.47
CA LYS A 69 13.92 9.39 -16.60
C LYS A 69 12.83 9.30 -17.65
N THR A 70 12.84 8.20 -18.40
CA THR A 70 11.75 7.80 -19.30
C THR A 70 10.46 7.53 -18.51
N VAL A 71 9.32 7.53 -19.21
CA VAL A 71 8.02 7.20 -18.59
C VAL A 71 8.06 5.82 -17.93
N ALA A 72 8.65 4.82 -18.58
CA ALA A 72 8.75 3.47 -18.05
C ALA A 72 9.59 3.42 -16.76
N GLU A 73 10.73 4.10 -16.73
CA GLU A 73 11.56 4.20 -15.52
C GLU A 73 10.83 4.93 -14.40
N ARG A 74 10.06 5.98 -14.72
CA ARG A 74 9.26 6.70 -13.73
C ARG A 74 8.23 5.77 -13.09
N LEU A 75 7.43 5.09 -13.92
CA LEU A 75 6.39 4.17 -13.46
C LEU A 75 6.95 3.01 -12.62
N ASN A 76 8.10 2.45 -13.01
CA ASN A 76 8.73 1.35 -12.28
C ASN A 76 9.39 1.78 -10.96
N ARG A 77 9.65 3.08 -10.76
CA ARG A 77 10.32 3.62 -9.58
C ARG A 77 9.43 4.47 -8.67
N VAL A 78 8.13 4.59 -8.95
CA VAL A 78 7.19 5.35 -8.08
C VAL A 78 7.14 4.75 -6.67
N PHE A 79 7.20 3.42 -6.57
CA PHE A 79 7.16 2.70 -5.31
C PHE A 79 8.39 1.80 -5.12
N GLU A 80 8.80 1.65 -3.88
CA GLU A 80 9.85 0.72 -3.47
C GLU A 80 9.25 -0.67 -3.28
N TRP A 81 9.13 -1.41 -4.39
CA TRP A 81 8.47 -2.72 -4.45
C TRP A 81 9.06 -3.77 -3.51
N ASP A 82 10.36 -3.69 -3.20
CA ASP A 82 10.99 -4.59 -2.23
C ASP A 82 10.41 -4.38 -0.82
N ARG A 83 10.19 -3.13 -0.40
CA ARG A 83 9.53 -2.84 0.88
C ARG A 83 8.05 -3.21 0.88
N VAL A 84 7.35 -3.05 -0.25
CA VAL A 84 5.97 -3.54 -0.40
C VAL A 84 5.92 -5.04 -0.17
N ARG A 85 6.87 -5.78 -0.75
CA ARG A 85 6.99 -7.23 -0.59
C ARG A 85 7.30 -7.61 0.86
N GLU A 86 8.26 -6.93 1.51
CA GLU A 86 8.60 -7.13 2.91
C GLU A 86 7.40 -6.92 3.85
N ALA A 87 6.51 -5.98 3.54
CA ALA A 87 5.28 -5.77 4.31
C ALA A 87 4.21 -6.86 4.06
N ILE A 88 4.06 -7.34 2.82
CA ILE A 88 3.00 -8.30 2.45
C ILE A 88 3.38 -9.74 2.78
N GLU A 89 4.65 -10.13 2.67
CA GLU A 89 5.07 -11.53 2.83
C GLU A 89 4.77 -12.13 4.21
N PRO A 90 5.03 -11.45 5.34
CA PRO A 90 4.64 -11.95 6.65
C PRO A 90 3.11 -12.08 6.77
N LEU A 91 2.36 -11.06 6.32
CA LEU A 91 0.89 -11.07 6.36
C LEU A 91 0.30 -12.25 5.57
N ARG A 92 0.92 -12.61 4.43
CA ARG A 92 0.51 -13.76 3.63
C ARG A 92 0.76 -15.11 4.34
N LYS A 93 1.68 -15.15 5.31
CA LYS A 93 1.93 -16.32 6.17
C LYS A 93 1.08 -16.31 7.44
N GLY A 94 0.27 -15.26 7.67
CA GLY A 94 -0.46 -15.06 8.92
C GLY A 94 0.39 -14.52 10.06
N GLU A 95 1.57 -13.97 9.73
CA GLU A 95 2.50 -13.39 10.69
C GLU A 95 2.32 -11.87 10.76
N PRO A 96 2.57 -11.23 11.92
CA PRO A 96 2.58 -9.78 12.01
C PRO A 96 3.63 -9.15 11.08
N ALA A 97 3.29 -8.03 10.45
CA ALA A 97 4.22 -7.23 9.66
C ALA A 97 4.41 -5.83 10.26
N GLN A 98 5.57 -5.25 10.03
CA GLN A 98 5.90 -3.86 10.38
C GLN A 98 6.72 -3.25 9.27
N TRP A 99 6.41 -2.01 8.90
CA TRP A 99 7.19 -1.23 7.94
C TRP A 99 7.24 0.23 8.39
N ARG A 100 8.27 0.97 7.97
CA ARG A 100 8.29 2.42 8.13
C ARG A 100 7.57 3.04 6.94
N ALA A 101 6.59 3.89 7.20
CA ALA A 101 5.87 4.60 6.15
C ALA A 101 6.67 5.79 5.61
N PHE A 102 6.41 6.17 4.37
CA PHE A 102 6.86 7.42 3.78
C PHE A 102 6.44 8.64 4.62
N ASP A 103 7.33 9.63 4.75
CA ASP A 103 7.06 10.87 5.49
C ASP A 103 6.66 12.02 4.55
N PHE A 104 5.35 12.15 4.32
CA PHE A 104 4.78 13.26 3.55
C PHE A 104 5.02 14.64 4.17
N MET A 105 5.24 14.72 5.49
CA MET A 105 5.36 16.00 6.19
C MET A 105 6.79 16.50 6.23
N GLN A 106 7.77 15.61 6.25
CA GLN A 106 9.18 15.97 6.26
C GLN A 106 9.63 16.61 4.93
N GLY A 107 9.05 16.17 3.80
CA GLY A 107 9.41 16.68 2.48
C GLY A 107 10.81 16.24 2.03
N LEU A 108 11.42 17.01 1.13
CA LEU A 108 12.74 16.74 0.56
C LEU A 108 13.87 17.03 1.54
N GLY A 109 14.77 16.07 1.70
CA GLY A 109 16.00 16.21 2.45
C GLY A 109 17.09 16.99 1.68
N PRO A 110 18.23 17.28 2.34
CA PRO A 110 19.34 18.03 1.75
C PRO A 110 19.99 17.37 0.52
N ASP A 111 19.91 16.05 0.43
CA ASP A 111 20.37 15.25 -0.71
C ASP A 111 19.33 15.15 -1.84
N GLY A 112 18.19 15.84 -1.69
CA GLY A 112 17.11 15.85 -2.66
C GLY A 112 16.28 14.57 -2.67
N THR A 113 16.41 13.70 -1.66
CA THR A 113 15.58 12.50 -1.51
C THR A 113 14.51 12.70 -0.44
N TYR A 114 13.48 11.85 -0.44
CA TYR A 114 12.48 11.83 0.62
C TYR A 114 12.87 10.88 1.75
N SER A 115 12.19 10.99 2.88
CA SER A 115 12.51 10.20 4.09
C SER A 115 11.35 9.32 4.54
N LEU A 116 11.69 8.34 5.37
CA LEU A 116 10.71 7.50 6.07
C LEU A 116 10.44 8.07 7.46
N LYS A 117 9.22 7.82 7.97
CA LYS A 117 8.87 8.14 9.34
C LYS A 117 9.82 7.41 10.31
N PRO A 118 10.21 8.06 11.43
CA PRO A 118 11.13 7.46 12.39
C PRO A 118 10.49 6.30 13.18
N THR A 119 9.17 6.22 13.19
CA THR A 119 8.38 5.21 13.92
C THR A 119 7.57 4.35 12.96
N PHE A 120 7.29 3.12 13.38
CA PHE A 120 6.31 2.27 12.72
C PHE A 120 4.90 2.88 12.87
N PRO A 121 4.02 2.79 11.84
CA PRO A 121 2.61 3.14 11.97
C PRO A 121 1.98 2.39 13.14
N LYS A 122 1.09 3.08 13.88
CA LYS A 122 0.28 2.47 14.94
C LYS A 122 -0.88 1.69 14.37
#